data_AF-A0A318NSB1-F1
#
_entry.id   AF-A0A318NSB1-F1
#
_cell.length_a   1.000
_cell.length_b   1.000
_cell.length_c   1.000
_cell.angle_alpha   90.00
_cell.angle_beta   90.00
_cell.angle_gamma   90.00
#
_symmetry.space_group_name_H-M   'P 1'
#
loop_
_entity.id
_entity.type
_entity.pdbx_description
1 polymer ?
#
loop_
_entity_poly.entity_id
_entity_poly.type
_entity_poly.pdbx_seq_one_letter_code
_entity_poly.pdbx_strand_id
1 'polypeptide(L)' 'MSCAMLGRTAGRSLAFLARIDLGGITVSTEDDQGVRHWVFCDRRLDGGRRCVLRADHETPCTARLPRRIGL' A
#
# COMPACT_ATOMS: atom_id res chain seq x y z
N MET A 1 -9.00 15.07 4.98
CA MET A 1 -8.02 13.95 4.91
C MET A 1 -8.33 13.12 3.68
N SER A 2 -7.35 12.73 2.87
CA SER A 2 -7.61 11.89 1.69
C SER A 2 -7.80 10.42 2.06
N CYS A 3 -8.69 9.70 1.37
CA CYS A 3 -8.90 8.26 1.57
C CYS A 3 -7.60 7.46 1.43
N ALA A 4 -6.71 7.86 0.51
CA ALA A 4 -5.41 7.25 0.32
C ALA A 4 -4.49 7.36 1.56
N MET A 5 -4.61 8.40 2.38
CA MET A 5 -3.87 8.51 3.64
C MET A 5 -4.39 7.50 4.67
N LEU A 6 -5.72 7.39 4.82
CA LEU A 6 -6.35 6.42 5.71
C LEU A 6 -6.03 4.99 5.30
N GLY A 7 -6.11 4.66 4.01
CA GLY A 7 -5.78 3.33 3.50
C GLY A 7 -4.33 2.93 3.80
N ARG A 8 -3.38 3.87 3.68
CA ARG A 8 -1.97 3.62 4.04
C ARG A 8 -1.79 3.42 5.54
N THR A 9 -2.46 4.22 6.37
CA THR A 9 -2.41 4.09 7.83
C THR A 9 -2.99 2.76 8.28
N ALA A 10 -4.18 2.40 7.80
CA ALA A 10 -4.83 1.11 8.09
C ALA A 10 -3.94 -0.06 7.67
N GLY A 11 -3.39 -0.02 6.45
CA GLY A 11 -2.46 -1.04 5.97
C GLY A 11 -1.26 -1.22 6.89
N ARG A 12 -0.57 -0.12 7.24
CA ARG A 12 0.59 -0.17 8.13
C ARG A 12 0.24 -0.67 9.53
N SER A 13 -0.89 -0.24 10.09
CA SER A 13 -1.35 -0.70 11.41
C SER A 13 -1.69 -2.18 11.42
N LEU A 14 -2.12 -2.74 10.29
CA LEU A 14 -2.48 -4.15 10.15
C LEU A 14 -1.34 -5.03 9.58
N ALA A 15 -0.18 -4.44 9.26
CA ALA A 15 0.95 -5.14 8.63
C ALA A 15 1.55 -6.28 9.48
N PHE A 16 1.24 -6.33 10.79
CA PHE A 16 1.63 -7.42 11.68
C PHE A 16 0.84 -8.72 11.40
N LEU A 17 -0.31 -8.62 10.74
CA LEU A 17 -1.09 -9.77 10.31
C LEU A 17 -0.45 -10.34 9.04
N ALA A 18 0.20 -11.50 9.16
CA ALA A 18 0.92 -12.16 8.07
C ALA A 18 0.07 -12.46 6.81
N ARG A 19 -1.26 -12.34 6.91
CA ARG A 19 -2.21 -12.60 5.81
C ARG A 19 -2.60 -11.35 5.01
N ILE A 20 -2.12 -10.16 5.38
CA ILE A 20 -2.50 -8.92 4.68
C ILE A 20 -1.48 -8.57 3.60
N ASP A 21 -1.96 -8.50 2.35
CA ASP A 21 -1.20 -7.96 1.23
C ASP A 21 -1.31 -6.43 1.23
N LEU A 22 -0.28 -5.76 1.76
CA LEU A 22 -0.21 -4.29 1.80
C LEU A 22 -0.37 -3.66 0.42
N GLY A 23 0.29 -4.21 -0.61
CA GLY A 23 0.18 -3.69 -1.97
C GLY A 23 -1.17 -3.99 -2.62
N GLY A 24 -2.01 -4.79 -1.96
CA GLY A 24 -3.38 -5.12 -2.34
C GLY A 24 -4.42 -4.08 -1.91
N ILE A 25 -4.03 -3.08 -1.13
CA ILE A 25 -4.98 -2.11 -0.55
C ILE A 25 -5.42 -1.09 -1.59
N THR A 26 -6.74 -0.96 -1.75
CA THR A 26 -7.37 0.03 -2.62
C THR A 26 -8.34 0.90 -1.82
N VAL A 27 -8.58 2.11 -2.31
CA VAL A 27 -9.63 3.02 -1.81
C VAL A 27 -10.56 3.40 -2.94
N SER A 28 -11.78 3.75 -2.57
CA SER A 28 -12.82 4.20 -3.49
C SER A 28 -13.44 5.46 -2.91
N THR A 29 -14.11 6.25 -3.74
CA THR A 29 -15.06 7.22 -3.20
C THR A 29 -16.26 6.44 -2.63
N GLU A 30 -16.91 6.98 -1.61
CA GLU A 30 -18.06 6.31 -0.98
C GLU A 30 -19.21 6.11 -1.97
N ASP A 31 -19.42 7.10 -2.83
CA ASP A 31 -20.47 7.12 -3.86
C ASP A 31 -20.13 6.31 -5.13
N ASP A 32 -18.87 5.88 -5.29
CA ASP A 32 -18.42 5.08 -6.44
C ASP A 32 -17.50 3.94 -6.01
N GLN A 33 -18.07 3.01 -5.24
CA GLN A 33 -17.37 1.85 -4.69
C GLN A 33 -16.90 0.86 -5.77
N GLY A 34 -17.40 1.01 -7.00
CA GLY A 34 -16.94 0.24 -8.16
C GLY A 34 -15.54 0.64 -8.62
N VAL A 35 -15.12 1.89 -8.37
CA VAL A 35 -13.81 2.40 -8.78
C VAL A 35 -12.79 2.23 -7.67
N ARG A 36 -11.76 1.42 -7.93
CA ARG A 36 -10.70 1.13 -6.95
C ARG A 36 -9.41 1.83 -7.34
N HIS A 37 -8.97 2.76 -6.50
CA HIS A 37 -7.68 3.42 -6.59
C HIS A 37 -6.66 2.72 -5.70
N TRP A 38 -5.51 2.35 -6.25
CA TRP A 38 -4.41 1.78 -5.49
C TRP A 38 -3.79 2.81 -4.55
N VAL A 39 -3.58 2.46 -3.28
CA VAL A 39 -2.89 3.37 -2.32
C VAL A 39 -1.37 3.14 -2.26
N PHE A 40 -0.95 1.96 -2.70
CA PHE A 40 0.45 1.57 -2.91
C PHE A 40 0.67 1.25 -4.38
N CYS A 41 1.93 1.17 -4.81
CA CYS A 41 2.25 0.76 -6.17
C CYS A 41 1.75 -0.66 -6.44
N ASP A 42 1.01 -0.83 -7.54
CA ASP A 42 0.38 -2.09 -7.94
C ASP A 42 1.36 -3.07 -8.61
N ARG A 43 2.61 -2.65 -8.85
CA ARG A 43 3.66 -3.49 -9.45
C ARG A 43 3.90 -4.75 -8.63
N ARG A 44 3.84 -5.90 -9.29
CA ARG A 44 4.26 -7.21 -8.74
C ARG A 44 5.77 -7.35 -8.89
N LEU A 45 6.41 -7.81 -7.83
CA LEU A 45 7.85 -8.06 -7.73
C LEU A 45 8.14 -9.56 -7.79
N ASP A 46 9.41 -9.90 -8.02
CA ASP A 46 9.88 -11.28 -7.98
C ASP A 46 9.57 -11.90 -6.61
N GLY A 47 8.99 -13.11 -6.65
CA GLY A 47 8.43 -13.77 -5.46
C GLY A 47 6.96 -13.44 -5.18
N GLY A 48 6.24 -12.82 -6.13
CA GLY A 48 4.78 -12.72 -6.12
C GLY A 48 4.19 -11.63 -5.22
N ARG A 49 5.02 -10.94 -4.44
CA ARG A 49 4.64 -9.82 -3.57
C ARG A 49 4.47 -8.53 -4.38
N ARG A 50 3.69 -7.59 -3.86
CA ARG A 50 3.55 -6.25 -4.44
C ARG A 50 4.51 -5.25 -3.80
N CYS A 51 4.76 -4.16 -4.51
CA CYS A 51 5.49 -3.03 -3.98
C CYS A 51 4.75 -2.41 -2.78
N VAL A 52 5.48 -2.00 -1.75
CA VAL A 52 4.92 -1.37 -0.53
C VAL A 52 5.12 0.15 -0.48
N LEU A 53 5.62 0.74 -1.56
CA LEU A 53 5.74 2.19 -1.72
C LEU A 53 4.42 2.81 -2.16
N ARG A 54 4.28 4.13 -1.99
CA ARG A 54 3.06 4.86 -2.39
C ARG A 54 2.80 4.69 -3.89
N ALA A 55 1.54 4.78 -4.32
CA ALA A 55 1.25 5.03 -5.73
C ALA A 55 2.09 6.23 -6.23
N ASP A 56 2.60 6.13 -7.47
CA ASP A 56 3.39 7.16 -8.14
C ASP A 56 4.75 7.50 -7.49
N HIS A 57 5.41 6.50 -6.87
CA HIS A 57 6.76 6.68 -6.37
C HIS A 57 7.81 6.69 -7.50
N GLU A 58 8.87 7.49 -7.34
CA GLU A 58 9.97 7.58 -8.32
C GLU A 58 11.14 6.63 -8.02
N THR A 59 11.24 6.13 -6.77
CA THR A 59 12.32 5.22 -6.38
C THR A 59 12.10 3.80 -6.92
N PRO A 60 13.12 2.93 -6.95
CA PRO A 60 12.91 1.53 -7.30
C PRO A 60 11.88 0.84 -6.40
N CYS A 61 11.07 -0.04 -6.98
CA CYS A 61 10.05 -0.79 -6.25
C CYS A 61 10.69 -1.68 -5.17
N THR A 62 10.01 -1.84 -4.02
CA THR A 62 10.47 -2.70 -2.93
C THR A 62 9.31 -3.48 -2.29
N ALA A 63 9.56 -4.73 -1.93
CA ALA A 63 8.60 -5.60 -1.22
C ALA A 63 8.72 -5.52 0.31
N ARG A 64 9.65 -4.73 0.85
CA ARG A 64 9.84 -4.54 2.30
C ARG A 64 9.67 -3.08 2.66
N LEU A 65 8.93 -2.83 3.74
CA LEU A 65 8.89 -1.51 4.34
C LEU A 65 10.32 -1.15 4.75
N PRO A 66 10.86 0.02 4.35
CA PRO A 66 12.10 0.50 4.92
C PRO A 66 11.89 0.58 6.42
N ARG A 67 12.69 -0.17 7.20
CA ARG A 67 12.69 -0.03 8.66
C ARG A 67 13.00 1.44 8.92
N ARG A 68 12.11 2.18 9.59
CA ARG A 68 12.53 3.45 10.20
C ARG A 68 13.65 3.08 11.16
N ILE A 69 14.88 3.40 10.80
CA ILE A 69 15.96 3.49 11.76
C ILE A 69 15.55 4.69 12.61
N GLY A 70 15.00 4.41 13.80
CA GLY A 70 14.66 5.44 14.76
C GLY A 70 15.92 6.20 15.13
N LEU A 71 15.82 7.52 15.08
CA LEU A 71 16.66 8.43 15.86
C LEU A 71 16.01 8.57 17.24
#